data_AF-A0A5N1JIW9-F1
#
_entry.id   AF-A0A5N1JIW9-F1
#
_cell.length_a   1.000
_cell.length_b   1.000
_cell.length_c   1.000
_cell.angle_alpha   90.00
_cell.angle_beta   90.00
_cell.angle_gamma   90.00
#
_symmetry.space_group_name_H-M   'P 1'
#
loop_
_entity.id
_entity.type
_entity.pdbx_description
1 polymer ?
#
loop_
_entity_poly.entity_id
_entity_poly.type
_entity_poly.pdbx_seq_one_letter_code
_entity_poly.pdbx_strand_id
1 'polypeptide(L)' 'METQTKKHETVGCPRCGAAFECKVGSITLCKCVAVQLSDEQRDYVRSRFVNCLCAKCLQEVRTEYNQKKHQEGLIKEK' A
#
# COMPACT_ATOMS: atom_id res chain seq x y z
N MET A 1 -35.18 -13.98 -6.00
CA MET A 1 -34.36 -13.35 -7.08
C MET A 1 -34.23 -11.91 -6.62
N GLU A 2 -33.06 -11.40 -6.23
CA GLU A 2 -32.03 -10.87 -7.15
C GLU A 2 -30.64 -10.95 -6.50
N THR A 3 -29.78 -11.85 -6.98
CA THR A 3 -28.35 -11.89 -6.65
C THR A 3 -27.63 -10.83 -7.46
N GLN A 4 -27.57 -9.60 -6.92
CA GLN A 4 -26.81 -8.52 -7.52
C GLN A 4 -25.30 -8.74 -7.27
N THR A 5 -24.70 -9.56 -8.14
CA THR A 5 -23.25 -9.74 -8.25
C THR A 5 -22.64 -8.48 -8.85
N LYS A 6 -22.49 -7.42 -8.05
CA LYS A 6 -21.57 -6.33 -8.39
C LYS A 6 -20.15 -6.84 -8.20
N LYS A 7 -19.64 -7.55 -9.21
CA LYS A 7 -18.21 -7.82 -9.37
C LYS A 7 -17.54 -6.49 -9.74
N HIS A 8 -17.54 -5.53 -8.81
CA HIS A 8 -16.53 -4.48 -8.86
C HIS A 8 -15.21 -5.22 -8.69
N GLU A 9 -14.37 -5.18 -9.73
CA GLU A 9 -13.08 -5.84 -9.77
C GLU A 9 -12.35 -5.60 -8.45
N THR A 10 -12.45 -6.59 -7.59
CA THR A 10 -11.99 -6.48 -6.22
C THR A 10 -10.52 -6.76 -6.33
N VAL A 11 -9.72 -5.70 -6.45
CA VAL A 11 -8.27 -5.84 -6.54
C VAL A 11 -7.81 -6.49 -5.25
N GLY A 12 -7.36 -7.73 -5.36
CA GLY A 12 -6.77 -8.46 -4.26
C GLY A 12 -5.41 -7.84 -3.94
N CYS A 13 -5.20 -7.44 -2.70
CA CYS A 13 -3.88 -7.01 -2.25
C CYS A 13 -2.89 -8.18 -2.44
N PRO A 14 -1.82 -8.02 -3.23
CA PRO A 14 -0.88 -9.12 -3.51
C PRO A 14 -0.13 -9.61 -2.25
N ARG A 15 -0.14 -8.80 -1.19
CA ARG A 15 0.58 -9.11 0.07
C ARG A 15 -0.26 -9.87 1.09
N CYS A 16 -1.57 -9.60 1.16
CA CYS A 16 -2.44 -10.21 2.19
C CYS A 16 -3.72 -10.85 1.64
N GLY A 17 -3.96 -10.76 0.33
CA GLY A 17 -5.18 -11.23 -0.31
C GLY A 17 -6.43 -10.40 0.02
N ALA A 18 -6.29 -9.32 0.80
CA ALA A 18 -7.44 -8.50 1.17
C ALA A 18 -8.05 -7.83 -0.08
N ALA A 19 -9.34 -8.04 -0.25
CA ALA A 19 -10.19 -7.35 -1.19
C ALA A 19 -10.24 -5.86 -0.86
N PHE A 20 -9.85 -4.99 -1.80
CA PHE A 20 -10.07 -3.55 -1.65
C PHE A 20 -10.43 -2.89 -2.99
N GLU A 21 -11.14 -1.77 -2.89
CA GLU A 21 -11.46 -0.94 -4.03
C GLU A 21 -10.23 -0.07 -4.38
N CYS A 22 -9.38 -0.54 -5.31
CA CYS A 22 -8.40 0.34 -5.96
C CYS A 22 -9.08 1.06 -7.13
N LYS A 23 -9.64 2.24 -6.89
CA LYS A 23 -10.10 3.12 -7.98
C LYS A 23 -8.91 3.91 -8.52
N VAL A 24 -8.15 3.32 -9.44
CA VAL A 24 -6.99 4.00 -10.07
C VAL A 24 -7.41 5.29 -10.78
N GLY A 25 -8.61 5.32 -11.38
CA GLY A 25 -9.20 6.53 -11.97
C GLY A 25 -9.64 7.59 -10.95
N SER A 26 -9.69 7.27 -9.66
CA SER A 26 -9.97 8.22 -8.59
C SER A 26 -9.14 7.86 -7.37
N ILE A 27 -7.83 8.05 -7.48
CA ILE A 27 -6.86 7.69 -6.45
C ILE A 27 -7.21 8.33 -5.09
N THR A 28 -7.81 9.51 -5.08
CA THR A 28 -8.32 10.20 -3.88
C THR A 28 -9.39 9.42 -3.11
N LEU A 29 -10.13 8.53 -3.77
CA LEU A 29 -11.14 7.65 -3.17
C LEU A 29 -10.56 6.29 -2.74
N CYS A 30 -9.32 5.98 -3.10
CA CYS A 30 -8.67 4.74 -2.70
C CYS A 30 -8.34 4.77 -1.20
N LYS A 31 -8.69 3.69 -0.47
CA LYS A 31 -8.26 3.51 0.92
C LYS A 31 -6.75 3.57 1.11
N CYS A 32 -5.99 3.32 0.05
CA CYS A 32 -4.55 3.44 0.03
C CYS A 32 -4.06 4.89 0.29
N VAL A 33 -4.78 5.92 -0.17
CA VAL A 33 -4.39 7.34 0.00
C VAL A 33 -4.67 7.85 1.41
N ALA A 34 -5.59 7.22 2.14
CA ALA A 34 -5.79 7.53 3.56
C ALA A 34 -4.52 7.25 4.40
N VAL A 35 -3.61 6.42 3.90
CA VAL A 35 -2.31 6.17 4.52
C VAL A 35 -1.33 7.25 4.06
N GLN A 36 -1.04 8.19 4.94
CA GLN A 36 0.00 9.19 4.70
C GLN A 36 1.38 8.51 4.71
N LEU A 37 2.05 8.56 3.56
CA LEU A 37 3.39 8.04 3.32
C LEU A 37 4.24 9.20 2.81
N SER A 38 5.45 9.34 3.35
CA SER A 38 6.44 10.28 2.82
C SER A 38 6.92 9.84 1.43
N ASP A 39 7.54 10.74 0.67
CA ASP A 39 8.06 10.45 -0.67
C ASP A 39 9.01 9.24 -0.68
N GLU A 40 9.93 9.17 0.29
CA GLU A 40 10.85 8.03 0.45
C GLU A 40 10.11 6.70 0.69
N GLN A 41 9.04 6.73 1.50
CA GLN A 41 8.22 5.54 1.77
C GLN A 41 7.41 5.13 0.55
N ARG A 42 6.89 6.10 -0.22
CA ARG A 42 6.16 5.84 -1.47
C ARG A 42 7.07 5.24 -2.52
N ASP A 43 8.29 5.76 -2.65
CA ASP A 43 9.30 5.21 -3.55
C ASP A 43 9.67 3.78 -3.16
N TYR A 44 9.92 3.54 -1.87
CA TYR A 44 10.17 2.19 -1.35
C TYR A 44 9.04 1.20 -1.67
N VAL A 45 7.79 1.63 -1.48
CA VAL A 45 6.62 0.83 -1.83
C VAL A 45 6.57 0.58 -3.33
N ARG A 46 6.73 1.61 -4.17
CA ARG A 46 6.69 1.49 -5.64
C ARG A 46 7.83 0.62 -6.20
N SER A 47 8.99 0.63 -5.55
CA SER A 47 10.15 -0.18 -5.91
C SER A 47 9.95 -1.67 -5.56
N ARG A 48 9.28 -1.97 -4.44
CA ARG A 48 8.97 -3.36 -4.01
C ARG A 48 7.68 -3.92 -4.59
N PHE A 49 6.68 -3.08 -4.80
CA PHE A 49 5.32 -3.46 -5.15
C PHE A 49 4.86 -2.68 -6.37
N VAL A 50 4.67 -3.39 -7.48
CA VAL A 50 4.19 -2.82 -8.75
C VAL A 50 2.67 -2.56 -8.71
N ASN A 51 1.94 -3.31 -7.87
CA ASN A 51 0.48 -3.23 -7.76
C ASN A 51 0.02 -2.46 -6.52
N CYS A 52 -1.23 -1.98 -6.55
CA CYS A 52 -1.89 -1.35 -5.39
C CYS A 52 -1.85 -2.29 -4.17
N LEU A 53 -1.49 -1.75 -3.00
CA LEU A 53 -1.62 -2.43 -1.70
C LEU A 53 -2.81 -1.86 -0.92
N CYS A 54 -3.40 -2.69 -0.06
CA CYS A 54 -4.42 -2.22 0.86
C CYS A 54 -3.82 -1.34 1.97
N ALA A 55 -4.66 -0.52 2.62
CA ALA A 55 -4.23 0.41 3.67
C ALA A 55 -3.45 -0.27 4.81
N LYS A 56 -3.86 -1.49 5.21
CA LYS A 56 -3.18 -2.26 6.25
C LYS A 56 -1.75 -2.60 5.84
N CYS A 57 -1.57 -3.11 4.62
CA CYS A 57 -0.24 -3.45 4.10
C CYS A 57 0.65 -2.22 3.93
N LEU A 58 0.08 -1.08 3.50
CA LEU A 58 0.82 0.17 3.40
C LEU A 58 1.29 0.66 4.78
N GLN A 59 0.45 0.56 5.82
CA GLN A 59 0.86 0.91 7.19
C GLN A 59 1.98 0.02 7.71
N GLU A 60 1.92 -1.27 7.42
CA GLU A 60 2.98 -2.19 7.84
C GLU A 60 4.29 -1.92 7.10
N VAL A 61 4.25 -1.75 5.78
CA VAL A 61 5.43 -1.40 4.99
C VAL A 61 6.00 -0.05 5.45
N ARG A 62 5.16 0.91 5.83
CA ARG A 62 5.58 2.17 6.46
C ARG A 62 6.37 1.93 7.74
N THR A 63 5.85 1.09 8.63
CA THR A 63 6.52 0.73 9.90
C THR A 63 7.84 0.03 9.63
N GLU A 64 7.86 -0.96 8.74
CA GLU A 64 9.08 -1.66 8.31
C GLU A 64 10.11 -0.67 7.73
N TYR A 65 9.67 0.25 6.87
CA TYR A 65 10.54 1.27 6.29
C TYR A 65 11.14 2.16 7.37
N ASN A 66 10.34 2.66 8.31
CA ASN A 66 10.83 3.50 9.40
C ASN A 66 11.88 2.79 10.26
N GLN A 67 11.66 1.50 10.56
CA GLN A 67 12.63 0.68 11.28
C GLN A 67 13.92 0.50 10.48
N LYS A 68 13.80 0.19 9.18
CA LYS A 68 14.94 0.04 8.28
C LYS A 68 15.74 1.33 8.15
N LYS A 69 15.07 2.47 7.96
CA LYS A 69 15.69 3.80 7.80
C LYS A 69 16.47 4.19 9.04
N HIS A 70 15.95 3.85 10.22
CA HIS A 70 16.68 4.02 11.49
C HIS A 70 17.96 3.17 11.53
N GLN A 71 17.90 1.91 11.06
CA GLN A 71 19.09 1.06 10.98
C GLN A 71 20.09 1.50 9.89
N GLU A 72 19.61 1.92 8.73
CA GLU A 72 20.45 2.34 7.61
C GLU A 72 21.18 3.66 7.90
N GLY A 73 20.53 4.57 8.65
CA GLY A 73 21.17 5.77 9.18
C GLY A 73 22.36 5.47 10.09
N LEU A 74 22.31 4.36 10.84
CA LEU A 74 23.42 3.91 11.70
C LEU A 74 24.58 3.29 10.90
N ILE A 75 24.34 2.84 9.66
CA ILE A 75 25.36 2.18 8.83
C ILE A 75 26.12 3.20 7.97
N LYS A 76 25.51 4.35 7.63
CA LYS A 76 26.11 5.39 6.77
C LYS A 76 27.22 6.21 7.43
N GLU A 77 27.41 6.09 8.75
CA GLU A 77 28.44 6.81 9.51
C GLU A 77 29.67 5.95 9.85
N LYS A 78 29.90 4.85 9.12
CA LYS A 78 31.04 3.95 9.35
C LYS A 78 31.98 3.84 8.16
#